data_AF-A0A7X9DAW8-F1
#
_entry.id   AF-A0A7X9DAW8-F1
#
_cell.length_a   1.000
_cell.length_b   1.000
_cell.length_c   1.000
_cell.angle_alpha   90.00
_cell.angle_beta   90.00
_cell.angle_gamma   90.00
#
_symmetry.space_group_name_H-M   'P 1'
#
loop_
_entity.id
_entity.type
_entity.pdbx_description
1 polymer ?
#
loop_
_entity_poly.entity_id
_entity_poly.type
_entity_poly.pdbx_seq_one_letter_code
_entity_poly.pdbx_strand_id
1 'polypeptide(L)'
;MDTKQARAALLPSLSASITQNLSNYPFPTNNSSSSHSTTGNYGINASWQIFDGGARTNNIKLSIIQNYLQIFYADEAVKTCENAVELSAEQYACALTV
;
A
#
# COMPACT_ATOMS: atom_id res chain seq x y z
N MET A 1 12.27 -4.02 -8.44
CA MET A 1 10.80 -3.85 -8.44
C MET A 1 10.34 -3.49 -9.84
N ASP A 2 9.28 -4.11 -10.33
CA ASP A 2 8.27 -3.45 -11.18
C ASP A 2 8.47 -3.16 -12.69
N THR A 3 9.44 -3.70 -13.44
CA THR A 3 9.38 -3.50 -14.93
C THR A 3 8.17 -4.18 -15.57
N LYS A 4 7.76 -5.34 -15.03
CA LYS A 4 6.56 -6.08 -15.45
C LYS A 4 5.27 -5.41 -14.99
N GLN A 5 5.24 -4.88 -13.76
CA GLN A 5 4.10 -4.13 -13.24
C GLN A 5 3.94 -2.78 -13.94
N ALA A 6 5.03 -2.05 -14.19
CA ALA A 6 5.02 -0.81 -14.96
C ALA A 6 4.50 -1.02 -16.39
N ARG A 7 4.84 -2.16 -17.02
CA ARG A 7 4.27 -2.57 -18.32
C ARG A 7 2.81 -3.02 -18.21
N ALA A 8 2.45 -3.82 -17.20
CA ALA A 8 1.07 -4.27 -16.98
C ALA A 8 0.12 -3.10 -16.72
N ALA A 9 0.62 -2.03 -16.13
CA ALA A 9 -0.13 -0.81 -15.90
C ALA A 9 -0.53 -0.11 -17.22
N LEU A 10 0.15 -0.34 -18.35
CA LEU A 10 -0.23 0.20 -19.67
C LEU A 10 -1.38 -0.58 -20.32
N LEU A 11 -1.60 -1.81 -19.86
CA LEU A 11 -2.69 -2.65 -20.34
C LEU A 11 -3.98 -2.29 -19.60
N PRO A 12 -5.15 -2.46 -20.25
CA PRO A 12 -6.42 -2.34 -19.56
C PRO A 12 -6.49 -3.31 -18.38
N SER A 13 -7.08 -2.86 -17.27
CA SER A 13 -7.44 -3.74 -16.17
C SER A 13 -8.89 -4.20 -16.34
N LEU A 14 -9.15 -5.47 -16.08
CA LEU A 14 -10.48 -6.08 -16.10
C LEU A 14 -10.71 -6.77 -14.77
N SER A 15 -11.80 -6.43 -14.11
CA SER A 15 -12.24 -7.05 -12.86
C SER A 15 -13.67 -7.55 -13.03
N ALA A 16 -13.98 -8.67 -12.39
CA ALA A 16 -15.33 -9.20 -12.32
C ALA A 16 -15.66 -9.45 -10.86
N SER A 17 -16.83 -9.00 -10.43
CA SER A 17 -17.35 -9.23 -9.09
C SER A 17 -18.65 -10.01 -9.16
N ILE A 18 -18.77 -10.98 -8.28
CA ILE A 18 -19.95 -11.83 -8.14
C ILE A 18 -20.31 -11.81 -6.67
N THR A 19 -21.51 -11.35 -6.36
CA THR A 19 -22.01 -11.24 -4.99
C THR A 19 -23.34 -11.96 -4.91
N GLN A 20 -23.46 -12.95 -4.04
CA GLN A 20 -24.73 -13.60 -3.75
C GLN A 20 -25.12 -13.31 -2.30
N ASN A 21 -26.32 -12.79 -2.10
CA ASN A 21 -26.92 -12.51 -0.82
C ASN A 21 -28.09 -13.47 -0.61
N LEU A 22 -28.02 -14.26 0.45
CA LEU A 22 -29.09 -15.14 0.90
C LEU A 22 -29.60 -14.60 2.24
N SER A 23 -30.89 -14.26 2.32
CA SER A 23 -31.53 -13.87 3.58
C SER A 23 -32.60 -14.88 3.98
N ASN A 24 -32.63 -15.24 5.25
CA ASN A 24 -33.59 -16.19 5.83
C ASN A 24 -34.59 -15.43 6.70
N TYR A 25 -35.87 -15.66 6.48
CA TYR A 25 -36.94 -15.11 7.31
C TYR A 25 -37.66 -16.27 8.03
N PRO A 26 -37.29 -16.58 9.28
CA PRO A 26 -37.74 -17.77 10.00
C PRO A 26 -39.24 -17.78 10.37
N PHE A 27 -39.95 -16.66 10.22
CA PHE A 27 -41.40 -16.56 10.44
C PHE A 27 -42.10 -15.90 9.24
N PRO A 28 -42.45 -16.65 8.17
CA PRO A 28 -43.21 -16.10 7.04
C PRO A 28 -44.65 -15.81 7.47
N THR A 29 -45.03 -14.54 7.48
CA THR A 29 -46.41 -14.10 7.72
C THR A 29 -47.19 -14.11 6.40
N ASN A 30 -48.37 -14.76 6.41
CA ASN A 30 -49.31 -14.94 5.28
C ASN A 30 -48.80 -15.81 4.11
N ASN A 31 -49.23 -17.08 4.08
CA ASN A 31 -49.43 -17.96 2.90
C ASN A 31 -48.38 -17.93 1.77
N SER A 32 -47.12 -17.63 2.08
CA SER A 32 -46.02 -17.58 1.11
C SER A 32 -44.95 -18.58 1.52
N SER A 33 -44.81 -19.65 0.73
CA SER A 33 -44.06 -20.87 1.09
C SER A 33 -42.54 -20.77 0.96
N SER A 34 -41.94 -19.57 0.92
CA SER A 34 -40.49 -19.42 0.71
C SER A 34 -39.83 -18.64 1.84
N SER A 35 -39.21 -19.36 2.78
CA SER A 35 -38.53 -18.81 3.97
C SER A 35 -37.12 -18.27 3.71
N HIS A 36 -36.63 -18.32 2.47
CA HIS A 36 -35.28 -17.88 2.13
C HIS A 36 -35.30 -17.09 0.81
N SER A 37 -34.67 -15.92 0.78
CA SER A 37 -34.55 -15.08 -0.41
C SER A 37 -33.08 -15.04 -0.86
N THR A 38 -32.82 -15.47 -2.08
CA THR A 38 -31.48 -15.49 -2.68
C THR A 38 -31.44 -14.46 -3.79
N THR A 39 -30.50 -13.51 -3.71
CA THR A 39 -30.26 -12.48 -4.72
C THR A 39 -28.80 -12.51 -5.14
N GLY A 40 -28.54 -12.42 -6.43
CA GLY A 40 -27.18 -12.41 -6.98
C GLY A 40 -26.94 -11.13 -7.78
N ASN A 41 -25.77 -10.51 -7.61
CA ASN A 41 -25.27 -9.41 -8.41
C ASN A 41 -24.00 -9.87 -9.13
N TYR A 42 -23.96 -9.72 -10.44
CA TYR A 42 -22.82 -10.05 -11.29
C TYR A 42 -22.41 -8.77 -12.02
N GLY A 43 -21.20 -8.30 -11.78
CA GLY A 43 -20.66 -7.09 -12.38
C GLY A 43 -19.30 -7.36 -13.01
N ILE A 44 -19.03 -6.70 -14.14
CA ILE A 44 -17.70 -6.69 -14.76
C ILE A 44 -17.32 -5.22 -14.94
N ASN A 45 -16.11 -4.87 -14.52
CA ASN A 45 -15.57 -3.52 -14.63
C ASN A 45 -14.24 -3.58 -15.37
N ALA A 46 -14.14 -2.84 -16.48
CA ALA A 46 -12.92 -2.68 -17.24
C ALA A 46 -12.50 -1.21 -17.20
N SER A 47 -11.20 -0.95 -17.01
CA SER A 47 -10.65 0.40 -17.08
C SER A 47 -9.35 0.41 -17.88
N TRP A 48 -9.24 1.37 -18.81
CA TRP A 48 -8.05 1.57 -19.61
C TRP A 48 -7.60 3.03 -19.52
N GLN A 49 -6.33 3.23 -19.18
CA GLN A 49 -5.69 4.54 -19.16
C GLN A 49 -5.08 4.81 -20.54
N ILE A 50 -5.71 5.68 -21.33
CA ILE A 50 -5.23 6.04 -22.69
C ILE A 50 -4.12 7.10 -22.60
N PHE A 51 -4.26 8.07 -21.70
CA PHE A 51 -3.24 9.09 -21.46
C PHE A 51 -3.38 9.63 -20.04
N ASP A 52 -2.26 9.64 -19.31
CA ASP A 52 -2.19 9.99 -17.88
C ASP A 52 -1.38 11.29 -17.65
N GLY A 53 -1.20 12.14 -18.68
CA GLY A 53 -0.55 13.46 -18.51
C GLY A 53 0.90 13.45 -18.01
N GLY A 54 1.56 12.28 -17.96
CA GLY A 54 2.86 12.10 -17.32
C GLY A 54 2.82 11.87 -15.80
N ALA A 55 1.63 11.69 -15.20
CA ALA A 55 1.48 11.48 -13.76
C ALA A 55 2.22 10.22 -13.27
N ARG A 56 2.19 9.12 -14.03
CA ARG A 56 3.05 7.95 -13.75
C ARG A 56 4.54 8.23 -13.67
N THR A 57 5.08 9.00 -14.61
CA THR A 57 6.51 9.34 -14.60
C THR A 57 6.85 10.20 -13.38
N ASN A 58 5.96 11.12 -13.00
CA ASN A 58 6.11 11.89 -11.77
C ASN A 58 5.99 11.04 -10.51
N ASN A 59 5.06 10.08 -10.48
CA ASN A 59 4.88 9.19 -9.33
C ASN A 59 6.11 8.28 -9.12
N ILE A 60 6.69 7.76 -10.20
CA ILE A 60 7.95 7.01 -10.16
C ILE A 60 9.10 7.89 -9.65
N LYS A 61 9.24 9.12 -10.17
CA LYS A 61 10.26 10.08 -9.68
C LYS A 61 10.10 10.38 -8.20
N LEU A 62 8.87 10.60 -7.73
CA LEU A 62 8.57 10.83 -6.32
C LEU A 62 8.95 9.63 -5.45
N SER A 63 8.59 8.41 -5.87
CA SER A 63 8.95 7.18 -5.14
C SER A 63 10.47 6.97 -5.06
N ILE A 64 11.19 7.28 -6.14
CA ILE A 64 12.65 7.23 -6.18
C ILE A 64 13.24 8.26 -5.19
N ILE A 65 12.79 9.51 -5.23
CA ILE A 65 13.24 10.58 -4.33
C ILE A 65 12.97 10.21 -2.86
N GLN A 66 11.81 9.64 -2.55
CA GLN A 66 11.47 9.18 -1.20
C GLN A 66 12.41 8.07 -0.70
N ASN A 67 12.73 7.09 -1.56
CA ASN A 67 13.70 6.05 -1.21
C ASN A 67 15.10 6.63 -0.97
N TYR A 68 15.56 7.56 -1.82
CA TYR A 68 16.85 8.21 -1.62
C TYR A 68 16.90 9.01 -0.32
N LEU A 69 15.83 9.75 0.01
CA LEU A 69 15.73 10.46 1.28
C LEU A 69 15.81 9.50 2.45
N GLN A 70 15.08 8.38 2.42
CA GLN A 70 15.10 7.40 3.50
C GLN A 70 16.50 6.81 3.72
N ILE A 71 17.25 6.54 2.65
CA ILE A 71 18.63 6.06 2.74
C ILE A 71 19.54 7.13 3.33
N PHE A 72 19.40 8.38 2.89
CA PHE A 72 20.19 9.50 3.41
C PHE A 72 19.93 9.76 4.90
N TYR A 73 18.68 9.72 5.34
CA TYR A 73 18.34 9.83 6.76
C TYR A 73 18.91 8.68 7.60
N ALA A 74 18.95 7.46 7.06
CA ALA A 74 19.59 6.34 7.73
C ALA A 74 21.12 6.56 7.87
N ASP A 75 21.77 7.10 6.84
CA ASP A 75 23.20 7.42 6.84
C ASP A 75 23.55 8.51 7.87
N GLU A 76 22.77 9.60 7.92
CA GLU A 76 22.94 10.66 8.91
C GLU A 76 22.72 10.15 10.35
N ALA A 77 21.77 9.24 10.55
CA ALA A 77 21.52 8.63 11.84
C ALA A 77 22.70 7.75 12.29
N VAL A 78 23.28 6.96 11.38
CA VAL A 78 24.49 6.14 11.66
C VAL A 78 25.66 7.04 12.04
N LYS A 79 25.90 8.11 11.26
CA LYS A 79 26.99 9.06 11.53
C LYS A 79 26.83 9.77 12.87
N THR A 80 25.60 10.11 13.26
CA THR A 80 25.30 10.72 14.56
C THR A 80 25.56 9.74 15.71
N CYS A 81 25.19 8.47 15.55
CA CYS A 81 25.49 7.43 16.52
C CYS A 81 27.00 7.22 16.68
N GLU A 82 27.76 7.26 15.58
CA GLU A 82 29.22 7.11 15.60
C GLU A 82 29.89 8.28 16.34
N ASN A 83 29.51 9.52 16.01
CA ASN A 83 29.95 10.71 16.75
C ASN A 83 29.58 10.65 18.24
N ALA A 84 28.40 10.11 18.59
CA ALA A 84 27.99 9.98 19.99
C ALA A 84 28.83 8.94 20.74
N VAL A 85 29.29 7.87 20.07
CA VAL A 85 30.21 6.89 20.66
C VAL A 85 31.58 7.54 20.92
N GLU A 86 32.12 8.30 19.97
CA GLU A 86 33.38 9.03 20.15
C GLU A 86 33.28 10.02 21.32
N LEU A 87 32.24 10.84 21.36
CA LEU A 87 31.98 11.78 22.46
C LEU A 87 31.83 11.07 23.81
N SER A 88 31.24 9.87 23.82
CA SER A 88 31.13 9.09 25.06
C SER A 88 32.49 8.59 25.53
N ALA A 89 33.35 8.11 24.62
CA ALA A 89 34.71 7.66 24.93
C ALA A 89 35.59 8.81 25.48
N GLU A 90 35.47 10.01 24.91
CA GLU A 90 36.17 11.20 25.41
C GLU A 90 35.70 11.62 26.82
N GLN A 91 34.39 11.55 27.08
CA GLN A 91 33.83 11.84 28.41
C GLN A 91 34.34 10.86 29.48
N TYR A 92 34.44 9.56 29.15
CA TYR A 92 35.01 8.57 30.07
C TYR A 92 36.49 8.81 30.35
N ALA A 93 37.28 9.24 29.35
CA ALA A 93 38.70 9.56 29.55
C ALA A 93 38.89 10.78 30.45
N CYS A 94 38.10 11.83 30.26
CA CYS A 94 38.14 13.04 31.09
C CYS A 94 37.71 12.77 32.54
N ALA A 95 36.71 11.90 32.75
CA ALA A 95 36.23 11.55 34.09
C ALA A 95 37.19 10.65 34.91
N LEU A 96 38.12 9.93 34.27
CA LEU A 96 39.10 9.08 34.95
C LEU A 96 40.36 9.87 35.38
N THR A 97 40.57 11.06 34.82
CA THR A 97 41.75 11.90 35.08
C THR A 97 41.55 12.96 36.17
N VAL A 98 40.38 12.99 36.81
CA VAL A 98 40.02 13.88 37.95
C VAL A 98 39.91 13.05 39.23
#